data_AF-A0A0F5IRT5-F1
#
_entry.id   AF-A0A0F5IRT5-F1
#
_cell.length_a   1.000
_cell.length_b   1.000
_cell.length_c   1.000
_cell.angle_alpha   90.00
_cell.angle_beta   90.00
_cell.angle_gamma   90.00
#
_symmetry.space_group_name_H-M   'P 1'
#
loop_
_entity.id
_entity.type
_entity.pdbx_description
1 polymer ?
#
loop_
_entity_poly.entity_id
_entity_poly.type
_entity_poly.pdbx_seq_one_letter_code
_entity_poly.pdbx_strand_id
1 'polypeptide(L)'
;MGKNQLIHSNELHLIEKAEIHNAAKKMVESLNLAAGSTGGFDIYKVVEVYFTDLEKRHQMNQLLGIQEDCAYYGAKEQEAECAKAEAANE
;
A
#
# COMPACT_ATOMS: atom_id res chain seq x y z
N MET A 1 -9.10 10.89 24.07
CA MET A 1 -9.59 11.33 22.75
C MET A 1 -8.61 10.78 21.71
N GLY A 2 -8.98 9.71 21.02
CA GLY A 2 -8.11 9.05 20.04
C GLY A 2 -7.89 9.96 18.84
N LYS A 3 -6.63 10.13 18.44
CA LYS A 3 -6.26 10.86 17.22
C LYS A 3 -6.66 9.99 16.02
N ASN A 4 -7.93 10.02 15.66
CA ASN A 4 -8.37 9.52 14.36
C ASN A 4 -7.96 10.57 13.32
N GLN A 5 -6.66 10.67 13.05
CA GLN A 5 -6.19 11.30 11.83
C GLN A 5 -6.72 10.44 10.69
N LEU A 6 -7.66 10.99 9.93
CA LEU A 6 -8.18 10.37 8.72
C LEU A 6 -7.04 10.40 7.70
N ILE A 7 -6.18 9.39 7.73
CA ILE A 7 -5.12 9.21 6.74
C ILE A 7 -5.85 8.96 5.41
N HIS A 8 -5.70 9.88 4.46
CA HIS A 8 -6.24 9.67 3.12
C HIS A 8 -5.60 8.40 2.52
N SER A 9 -6.25 7.70 1.58
CA SER A 9 -5.66 6.50 0.94
C SER A 9 -4.27 6.75 0.31
N ASN A 10 -3.92 8.01 0.06
CA ASN A 10 -2.63 8.44 -0.50
C ASN A 10 -1.56 8.74 0.55
N GLU A 11 -1.95 8.89 1.81
CA GLU A 11 -1.09 9.25 2.93
C GLU A 11 -0.60 8.01 3.70
N LEU A 12 -0.87 6.82 3.17
CA LEU A 12 -0.44 5.55 3.77
C LEU A 12 1.09 5.47 3.97
N HIS A 13 1.87 6.23 3.18
CA HIS A 13 3.32 6.34 3.32
C HIS A 13 3.76 7.18 4.55
N LEU A 14 2.84 7.89 5.20
CA LEU A 14 3.09 8.66 6.42
C LEU A 14 2.91 7.83 7.69
N ILE A 15 2.41 6.59 7.57
CA ILE A 15 2.26 5.69 8.72
C ILE A 15 3.65 5.24 9.17
N GLU A 16 3.91 5.31 10.48
CA GLU A 16 5.18 4.86 11.03
C GLU A 16 5.37 3.35 10.81
N LYS A 17 6.58 2.95 10.40
CA LYS A 17 6.93 1.52 10.18
C LYS A 17 6.62 0.65 11.41
N ALA A 18 6.81 1.20 12.61
CA ALA A 18 6.48 0.51 13.86
C ALA A 18 4.98 0.20 13.99
N GLU A 19 4.11 1.12 13.57
CA GLU A 19 2.66 0.91 13.56
C GLU A 19 2.27 -0.15 12.52
N ILE A 20 2.88 -0.08 11.32
CA ILE A 20 2.68 -1.07 10.25
C ILE A 20 3.08 -2.48 10.73
N HIS A 21 4.26 -2.62 11.34
CA HIS A 21 4.74 -3.90 11.87
C HIS A 21 3.87 -4.43 13.01
N ASN A 22 3.40 -3.56 13.91
CA ASN A 22 2.49 -3.95 14.98
C ASN A 22 1.14 -4.44 14.42
N ALA A 23 0.61 -3.80 13.39
CA ALA A 23 -0.60 -4.25 12.70
C ALA A 23 -0.37 -5.58 11.96
N ALA A 24 0.74 -5.72 11.23
CA ALA A 24 1.11 -6.96 10.55
C ALA A 24 1.27 -8.13 11.54
N LYS A 25 1.88 -7.88 12.71
CA LYS A 25 1.99 -8.89 13.78
C LYS A 25 0.61 -9.36 14.25
N LYS A 26 -0.30 -8.42 14.56
CA LYS A 26 -1.68 -8.76 14.95
C LYS A 26 -2.41 -9.55 13.87
N MET A 27 -2.20 -9.20 12.60
CA MET A 27 -2.77 -9.92 11.46
C MET A 27 -2.27 -11.37 11.38
N VAL A 28 -0.96 -11.59 11.48
CA VAL A 28 -0.34 -12.91 11.48
C VAL A 28 -0.84 -13.77 12.64
N GLU A 29 -0.91 -13.19 13.85
CA GLU A 29 -1.44 -13.85 15.05
C GLU A 29 -2.93 -14.20 14.90
N SER A 30 -3.75 -13.27 14.39
CA SER A 30 -5.21 -13.47 14.25
C SER A 30 -5.56 -14.50 13.18
N LEU A 31 -4.76 -14.61 12.12
CA LEU A 31 -4.97 -15.57 11.03
C LEU A 31 -4.29 -16.93 11.29
N ASN A 32 -3.66 -17.13 12.45
CA ASN A 32 -2.87 -18.32 12.78
C ASN A 32 -1.82 -18.65 11.69
N LEU A 33 -1.26 -17.63 11.04
CA LEU A 33 -0.19 -17.82 10.07
C LEU A 33 1.08 -18.21 10.85
N ALA A 34 1.59 -19.42 10.62
CA ALA A 34 2.81 -19.89 11.26
C ALA A 34 3.93 -18.88 11.00
N ALA A 35 4.40 -18.23 12.09
CA ALA A 35 5.40 -17.15 12.15
C ALA A 35 5.65 -16.54 10.77
N GLY A 36 4.88 -15.50 10.41
CA GLY A 36 4.60 -15.01 9.05
C GLY A 36 5.74 -14.81 8.02
N SER A 37 6.96 -15.23 8.31
CA SER A 37 8.06 -15.37 7.38
C SER A 37 8.52 -16.85 7.29
N THR A 38 8.20 -17.53 6.18
CA THR A 38 8.73 -18.86 5.85
C THR A 38 9.78 -18.73 4.74
N GLY A 39 10.75 -19.65 4.69
CA GLY A 39 12.00 -19.53 3.91
C GLY A 39 11.88 -18.91 2.50
N GLY A 40 12.00 -17.58 2.43
CA GLY A 40 11.94 -16.79 1.19
C GLY A 40 10.87 -15.69 1.15
N PHE A 41 9.89 -15.71 2.06
CA PHE A 41 8.81 -14.75 2.13
C PHE A 41 8.78 -14.10 3.52
N ASP A 42 8.75 -12.76 3.58
CA ASP A 42 8.74 -11.99 4.83
C ASP A 42 7.55 -11.03 4.83
N ILE A 43 6.45 -11.44 5.48
CA ILE A 43 5.20 -10.67 5.47
C ILE A 43 5.38 -9.27 6.05
N TYR A 44 6.28 -9.09 7.03
CA TYR A 44 6.51 -7.78 7.63
C TYR A 44 7.11 -6.81 6.62
N LYS A 45 8.10 -7.26 5.86
CA LYS A 45 8.69 -6.46 4.76
C LYS A 45 7.71 -6.22 3.62
N VAL A 46 6.94 -7.23 3.24
CA VAL A 46 5.94 -7.08 2.16
C VAL A 46 4.92 -6.02 2.53
N VAL A 47 4.38 -6.08 3.75
CA VAL A 47 3.42 -5.08 4.25
C VAL A 47 4.09 -3.72 4.42
N GLU A 48 5.30 -3.62 4.98
CA GLU A 48 6.03 -2.34 5.08
C GLU A 48 6.21 -1.69 3.71
N VAL A 49 6.72 -2.44 2.73
CA VAL A 49 6.95 -1.96 1.37
C VAL A 49 5.63 -1.55 0.73
N TYR A 50 4.57 -2.34 0.91
CA TYR A 50 3.24 -1.98 0.42
C TYR A 50 2.85 -0.62 0.95
N PHE A 51 2.92 -0.36 2.27
CA PHE A 51 2.45 0.91 2.84
C PHE A 51 3.39 2.11 2.60
N THR A 52 4.69 1.89 2.38
CA THR A 52 5.68 2.98 2.31
C THR A 52 6.18 3.33 0.91
N ASP A 53 6.08 2.42 -0.05
CA ASP A 53 6.59 2.59 -1.42
C ASP A 53 5.44 2.55 -2.43
N LEU A 54 5.08 3.70 -2.98
CA LEU A 54 3.94 3.85 -3.88
C LEU A 54 4.15 3.13 -5.21
N GLU A 55 5.36 3.17 -5.76
CA GLU A 55 5.69 2.49 -7.02
C GLU A 55 5.60 0.97 -6.85
N LYS A 56 6.18 0.44 -5.77
CA LYS A 56 6.07 -0.99 -5.47
C LYS A 56 4.65 -1.41 -5.12
N ARG A 57 3.86 -0.56 -4.44
CA ARG A 57 2.43 -0.83 -4.21
C ARG A 57 1.69 -0.96 -5.53
N HIS A 58 1.90 -0.04 -6.45
CA HIS A 58 1.27 -0.09 -7.77
C HIS A 58 1.62 -1.38 -8.51
N GLN A 59 2.91 -1.75 -8.54
CA GLN A 59 3.36 -3.01 -9.14
C GLN A 59 2.71 -4.23 -8.46
N MET A 60 2.62 -4.24 -7.13
CA MET A 60 1.94 -5.31 -6.39
C MET A 60 0.44 -5.37 -6.71
N ASN A 61 -0.24 -4.23 -6.80
CA ASN A 61 -1.67 -4.18 -7.11
C ASN A 61 -1.97 -4.64 -8.54
N GLN A 62 -1.14 -4.26 -9.52
CA GLN A 62 -1.20 -4.80 -10.88
C GLN A 62 -1.07 -6.34 -10.90
N LEU A 63 -0.08 -6.89 -10.19
CA LEU A 63 0.14 -8.34 -10.13
C LEU A 63 -1.01 -9.10 -9.45
N LEU A 64 -1.66 -8.46 -8.47
CA LEU A 64 -2.77 -9.04 -7.70
C LEU A 64 -4.16 -8.76 -8.31
N GLY A 65 -4.23 -7.98 -9.39
CA GLY A 65 -5.50 -7.58 -10.01
C GLY A 65 -6.36 -6.67 -9.12
N ILE A 66 -5.72 -5.92 -8.21
CA ILE A 66 -6.39 -4.95 -7.35
C ILE A 66 -6.53 -3.65 -8.14
N GLN A 67 -7.77 -3.21 -8.36
CA GLN A 67 -8.03 -1.93 -9.01
C GLN A 67 -7.62 -0.78 -8.09
N GLU A 68 -6.84 0.15 -8.62
CA GLU A 68 -6.45 1.37 -7.93
C GLU A 68 -7.27 2.54 -8.49
N ASP A 69 -7.83 3.35 -7.60
CA ASP A 69 -8.43 4.62 -7.99
C ASP A 69 -7.29 5.55 -8.46
N CYS A 70 -7.48 6.25 -9.58
CA CYS A 70 -6.51 7.23 -10.09
C CYS A 70 -6.06 8.18 -8.98
N ALA A 71 -6.94 8.51 -8.00
CA ALA A 71 -6.65 9.28 -6.79
C ALA A 71 -5.33 8.91 -6.09
N TYR A 72 -4.81 7.70 -6.31
CA TYR A 72 -3.69 7.09 -5.64
C TYR A 72 -2.31 7.77 -5.84
N TYR A 73 -2.02 8.31 -7.03
CA TYR A 73 -0.73 8.98 -7.27
C TYR A 73 -0.79 10.41 -6.77
N GLY A 74 -0.15 10.71 -5.65
CA GLY A 74 -0.20 12.02 -5.02
C GLY A 74 -0.09 13.18 -6.02
N ALA A 75 -1.23 13.79 -6.35
CA ALA A 75 -1.50 15.03 -7.10
C ALA A 75 -0.72 15.33 -8.41
N LYS A 76 0.58 15.08 -8.51
CA LYS A 76 1.46 15.49 -9.62
C LYS A 76 1.68 14.39 -10.66
N GLU A 77 1.76 13.13 -10.25
CA GLU A 77 1.90 12.00 -11.18
C GLU A 77 0.53 11.62 -11.77
N GLN A 78 -0.55 11.86 -11.01
CA GLN A 78 -1.94 11.71 -11.44
C GLN A 78 -2.33 12.58 -12.63
N GLU A 79 -1.96 13.87 -12.61
CA GLU A 79 -2.26 14.77 -13.73
C GLU A 79 -1.59 14.27 -15.03
N ALA A 80 -0.38 13.73 -14.93
CA ALA A 80 0.35 13.24 -16.08
C ALA A 80 -0.19 11.89 -16.60
N GLU A 81 -0.58 10.97 -15.71
CA GLU A 81 -1.15 9.66 -16.06
C GLU A 81 -2.58 9.79 -16.59
N CYS A 82 -3.47 10.57 -15.94
CA CYS A 82 -4.81 10.84 -16.45
C CYS A 82 -4.77 11.54 -17.81
N ALA A 83 -3.90 12.56 -17.97
CA ALA A 83 -3.75 13.23 -19.27
C ALA A 83 -3.26 12.29 -20.38
N LYS A 84 -2.39 11.32 -20.05
CA LYS A 84 -1.96 10.30 -21.02
C LYS A 84 -3.06 9.27 -21.33
N ALA A 85 -3.83 8.86 -20.33
CA ALA A 85 -4.92 7.90 -20.50
C ALA A 85 -6.09 8.51 -21.32
N GLU A 86 -6.38 9.79 -21.13
CA GLU A 86 -7.35 10.54 -21.93
C GLU A 86 -6.87 10.70 -23.38
N ALA A 87 -5.60 11.05 -23.59
CA ALA A 87 -5.02 11.21 -24.92
C ALA A 87 -4.87 9.90 -25.72
N ALA A 88 -4.89 8.74 -25.05
CA ALA A 88 -4.81 7.43 -25.70
C ALA A 88 -6.19 6.90 -26.16
N ASN A 89 -7.27 7.61 -25.82
CA ASN A 89 -8.64 7.21 -26.11
C ASN A 89 -9.37 8.15 -27.09
N GLU A 90 -8.65 9.11 -27.68
CA GLU A 90 -9.00 9.87 -28.90
C GLU A 90 -8.29 9.30 -30.13
#